data_AF-A0AAV4BXF8-F1
#
_entry.id   AF-A0AAV4BXF8-F1
#
_cell.length_a   1.000
_cell.length_b   1.000
_cell.length_c   1.000
_cell.angle_alpha   90.00
_cell.angle_beta   90.00
_cell.angle_gamma   90.00
#
_symmetry.space_group_name_H-M   'P 1'
#
loop_
_entity.id
_entity.type
_entity.pdbx_description
1 polymer ?
#
loop_
_entity_poly.entity_id
_entity_poly.type
_entity_poly.pdbx_seq_one_letter_code
_entity_poly.pdbx_strand_id
1 'polypeptide(L)'
;MQEDCENLGGSVATIRSKKESEIVKKFLNKVSFRDWEQPGSDVWLAGSDKGSEGNWYWDTNGQREKISDGFNDWRKGEPNNGGRYSTGEDCMSIAYGDRKWNDIDCSEEKFVMCEIPNTQDVNPITG
;
A
#
# COMPACT_ATOMS: atom_id res chain seq x y z
N MET A 1 -5.96 -7.05 -7.72
CA MET A 1 -5.70 -6.14 -6.58
C MET A 1 -6.79 -5.09 -6.41
N GLN A 2 -7.00 -4.21 -7.39
CA GLN A 2 -7.94 -3.10 -7.29
C GLN A 2 -9.40 -3.59 -7.31
N GLU A 3 -9.75 -4.43 -8.29
CA GLU A 3 -11.06 -5.08 -8.41
C GLU A 3 -11.42 -5.91 -7.16
N ASP A 4 -10.44 -6.58 -6.53
CA ASP A 4 -10.68 -7.39 -5.33
C ASP A 4 -11.20 -6.54 -4.16
N CYS A 5 -10.60 -5.35 -3.97
CA CYS A 5 -11.04 -4.42 -2.92
C CYS A 5 -12.34 -3.69 -3.29
N GLU A 6 -12.54 -3.37 -4.56
CA GLU A 6 -13.79 -2.78 -5.06
C GLU A 6 -14.98 -3.72 -4.83
N ASN A 7 -14.82 -5.02 -5.05
CA ASN A 7 -15.83 -6.04 -4.77
C ASN A 7 -16.20 -6.14 -3.29
N LEU A 8 -15.33 -5.67 -2.38
CA LEU A 8 -15.59 -5.55 -0.94
C LEU A 8 -16.17 -4.18 -0.55
N GLY A 9 -16.43 -3.30 -1.52
CA GLY A 9 -16.92 -1.93 -1.29
C GLY A 9 -15.83 -0.97 -0.81
N GLY A 10 -14.55 -1.28 -1.04
CA GLY A 10 -13.41 -0.45 -0.64
C GLY A 10 -12.45 -0.15 -1.80
N SER A 11 -11.23 0.26 -1.45
CA SER A 11 -10.10 0.43 -2.38
C SER A 11 -8.88 -0.31 -1.84
N VAL A 12 -7.82 -0.43 -2.66
CA VAL A 12 -6.52 -0.83 -2.11
C VAL A 12 -6.10 0.19 -1.04
N ALA A 13 -5.51 -0.29 0.04
CA ALA A 13 -5.26 0.52 1.21
C ALA A 13 -4.20 1.59 0.99
N THR A 14 -4.43 2.72 1.63
CA THR A 14 -3.48 3.84 1.74
C THR A 14 -3.00 3.95 3.18
N ILE A 15 -1.87 4.64 3.40
CA ILE A 15 -1.36 4.92 4.74
C ILE A 15 -0.89 6.37 4.83
N ARG A 16 -1.75 7.24 5.35
CA ARG A 16 -1.53 8.70 5.40
C ARG A 16 -0.93 9.19 6.70
N SER A 17 -0.82 8.33 7.71
CA SER A 17 -0.33 8.74 9.02
C SER A 17 0.45 7.65 9.74
N LYS A 18 1.31 8.08 10.68
CA LYS A 18 1.98 7.16 11.61
C LYS A 18 0.98 6.31 12.38
N LYS A 19 -0.17 6.87 12.74
CA LYS A 19 -1.22 6.14 13.48
C LYS A 19 -1.80 5.01 12.63
N GLU A 20 -2.07 5.25 11.35
CA GLU A 20 -2.52 4.21 10.41
C GLU A 20 -1.45 3.14 10.22
N SER A 21 -0.18 3.53 10.00
CA SER A 21 0.93 2.57 9.89
C SER A 21 1.00 1.65 11.12
N GLU A 22 0.90 2.20 12.33
CA GLU A 22 0.91 1.40 13.56
C GLU A 22 -0.30 0.45 13.67
N ILE A 23 -1.47 0.86 13.20
CA ILE A 23 -2.67 0.01 13.17
C ILE A 23 -2.45 -1.15 12.19
N VAL A 24 -2.00 -0.84 10.98
CA VAL A 24 -1.70 -1.82 9.93
C VAL A 24 -0.64 -2.81 10.40
N LYS A 25 0.47 -2.35 10.96
CA LYS A 25 1.53 -3.23 11.49
C LYS A 25 1.03 -4.16 12.58
N LYS A 26 0.22 -3.65 13.52
CA LYS A 26 -0.40 -4.47 14.57
C LYS A 26 -1.37 -5.48 13.99
N PHE A 27 -2.12 -5.12 12.95
CA PHE A 27 -2.98 -6.05 12.23
C PHE A 27 -2.10 -7.15 11.62
N LEU A 28 -1.14 -6.79 10.76
CA LEU A 28 -0.22 -7.72 10.08
C LEU A 28 0.48 -8.69 11.05
N ASN A 29 0.95 -8.22 12.21
CA ASN A 29 1.59 -9.07 13.22
C ASN A 29 0.63 -10.03 13.95
N LYS A 30 -0.69 -9.76 13.96
CA LYS A 30 -1.69 -10.68 14.52
C LYS A 30 -2.12 -11.72 13.52
N VAL A 31 -2.13 -11.35 12.25
CA VAL A 31 -2.60 -12.20 11.18
C VAL A 31 -1.45 -13.12 10.71
N SER A 32 -0.19 -12.67 10.80
CA SER A 32 1.05 -13.41 10.49
C SER A 32 1.27 -14.71 11.27
N PHE A 33 0.43 -15.07 12.24
CA PHE A 33 0.44 -16.38 12.90
C PHE A 33 -0.08 -17.54 12.01
N ARG A 34 -0.40 -17.29 10.73
CA ARG A 34 -0.70 -18.32 9.72
C ARG A 34 0.38 -18.27 8.63
N ASP A 35 0.36 -19.15 7.63
CA ASP A 35 1.41 -19.52 6.64
C ASP A 35 2.19 -18.43 5.82
N TRP A 36 2.03 -17.14 6.11
CA TRP A 36 2.39 -15.94 5.31
C TRP A 36 3.48 -15.09 5.98
N GLU A 37 4.15 -15.61 7.01
CA GLU A 37 5.40 -15.04 7.54
C GLU A 37 6.62 -15.63 6.80
N GLN A 38 6.58 -15.60 5.47
CA GLN A 38 7.64 -16.16 4.60
C GLN A 38 8.14 -15.11 3.60
N PRO A 39 9.42 -15.19 3.18
CA PRO A 39 9.93 -14.35 2.10
C PRO A 39 9.00 -14.37 0.88
N GLY A 40 8.69 -13.18 0.34
CA GLY A 40 7.74 -13.02 -0.76
C GLY A 40 6.28 -12.81 -0.34
N SER A 41 5.97 -12.81 0.95
CA SER A 41 4.61 -12.55 1.49
C SER A 41 4.35 -11.06 1.77
N ASP A 42 4.87 -10.19 0.92
CA ASP A 42 4.61 -8.76 1.03
C ASP A 42 3.13 -8.46 0.76
N VAL A 43 2.68 -7.28 1.16
CA VAL A 43 1.28 -6.87 1.05
C VAL A 43 1.15 -5.60 0.24
N TRP A 44 0.39 -5.63 -0.84
CA TRP A 44 0.16 -4.48 -1.72
C TRP A 44 -0.53 -3.32 -1.00
N LEU A 45 -0.05 -2.11 -1.31
CA LEU A 45 -0.68 -0.82 -1.02
C LEU A 45 -1.02 -0.12 -2.32
N ALA A 46 -1.83 0.94 -2.24
CA ALA A 46 -2.23 1.75 -3.40
C ALA A 46 -1.12 2.70 -3.90
N GLY A 47 0.10 2.60 -3.35
CA GLY A 47 1.20 3.49 -3.69
C GLY A 47 1.80 3.14 -5.04
N SER A 48 1.94 4.12 -5.93
CA SER A 48 2.65 3.97 -7.20
C SER A 48 3.29 5.28 -7.64
N ASP A 49 4.45 5.21 -8.26
CA ASP A 49 5.09 6.33 -8.95
C ASP A 49 5.03 6.21 -10.49
N LYS A 50 4.24 5.26 -11.00
CA LYS A 50 4.03 5.04 -12.44
C LYS A 50 3.73 6.34 -13.19
N GLY A 51 4.51 6.60 -14.23
CA GLY A 51 4.40 7.80 -15.07
C GLY A 51 5.06 9.06 -14.49
N SER A 52 5.67 8.98 -13.31
CA SER A 52 6.51 10.05 -12.73
C SER A 52 7.47 9.49 -11.69
N GLU A 53 8.47 8.72 -12.15
CA GLU A 53 9.57 8.16 -11.36
C GLU A 53 10.00 9.03 -10.16
N GLY A 54 10.08 8.43 -8.98
CA GLY A 54 10.47 9.09 -7.73
C GLY A 54 9.41 10.04 -7.15
N ASN A 55 8.25 10.18 -7.80
CA ASN A 55 7.09 10.88 -7.25
C ASN A 55 5.99 9.87 -6.99
N TRP A 56 5.77 9.59 -5.71
CA TRP A 56 4.78 8.61 -5.29
C TRP A 56 3.39 9.19 -5.13
N TYR A 57 2.39 8.40 -5.49
CA TYR A 57 0.97 8.75 -5.40
C TYR A 57 0.19 7.58 -4.83
N TRP A 58 -0.85 7.89 -4.05
CA TRP A 58 -1.94 6.94 -3.81
C TRP A 58 -2.83 6.92 -5.06
N ASP A 59 -2.92 5.77 -5.72
CA ASP A 59 -3.83 5.52 -6.84
C ASP A 59 -4.97 4.61 -6.36
N THR A 60 -6.09 5.22 -5.99
CA THR A 60 -7.26 4.51 -5.46
C THR A 60 -8.49 4.80 -6.34
N ASN A 61 -9.11 3.75 -6.89
CA ASN A 61 -10.33 3.85 -7.69
C ASN A 61 -10.23 4.89 -8.83
N GLY A 62 -9.05 5.03 -9.44
CA GLY A 62 -8.78 6.01 -10.51
C GLY A 62 -8.57 7.45 -10.02
N GLN A 63 -8.48 7.68 -8.70
CA GLN A 63 -8.07 8.95 -8.11
C GLN A 63 -6.59 8.89 -7.73
N ARG A 64 -5.84 9.91 -8.16
CA ARG A 64 -4.40 10.02 -7.89
C ARG A 64 -4.11 11.17 -6.92
N GLU A 65 -3.65 10.83 -5.73
CA GLU A 65 -3.28 11.77 -4.65
C GLU A 65 -1.77 11.72 -4.44
N LYS A 66 -1.06 12.86 -4.50
CA LYS A 66 0.40 12.88 -4.27
C LYS A 66 0.73 12.54 -2.82
N ILE A 67 1.64 11.60 -2.59
CA ILE A 67 2.19 11.33 -1.25
C ILE A 67 3.12 12.51 -0.92
N SER A 68 2.63 13.45 -0.11
CA SER A 68 3.40 14.61 0.34
C SER A 68 4.48 14.23 1.35
N ASP A 69 5.53 15.06 1.48
CA ASP A 69 6.70 14.84 2.34
C ASP A 69 6.41 14.70 3.86
N GLY A 70 5.15 14.80 4.28
CA GLY A 70 4.77 14.80 5.69
C GLY A 70 4.97 13.46 6.41
N PHE A 71 4.45 12.36 5.85
CA PHE A 71 4.58 11.03 6.43
C PHE A 71 5.00 10.02 5.37
N ASN A 72 6.07 9.28 5.66
CA ASN A 72 6.43 8.09 4.92
C ASN A 72 6.94 7.01 5.87
N ASP A 73 6.82 5.76 5.44
CA ASP A 73 7.29 4.62 6.21
C ASP A 73 8.16 3.68 5.37
N TRP A 74 8.91 4.26 4.43
CA TRP A 74 9.88 3.55 3.61
C TRP A 74 10.85 2.73 4.47
N ARG A 75 11.25 1.59 3.92
CA ARG A 75 12.41 0.83 4.40
C ARG A 75 13.68 1.66 4.25
N LYS A 76 14.67 1.36 5.09
CA LYS A 76 15.94 2.07 5.01
C LYS A 76 16.59 1.77 3.65
N GLY A 77 16.78 2.81 2.85
CA GLY A 77 17.33 2.67 1.49
C GLY A 77 16.27 2.68 0.38
N GLU A 78 14.99 2.64 0.74
CA GLU A 78 13.86 2.75 -0.20
C GLU A 78 13.30 4.19 -0.26
N PRO A 79 12.59 4.56 -1.34
CA PRO A 79 12.42 3.79 -2.59
C PRO A 79 13.72 3.76 -3.40
N ASN A 80 14.13 2.58 -3.87
CA ASN A 80 15.36 2.40 -4.62
C ASN A 80 15.16 2.09 -6.12
N ASN A 81 13.91 1.85 -6.55
CA ASN A 81 13.50 1.48 -7.90
C ASN A 81 14.35 0.34 -8.51
N GLY A 82 14.59 -0.74 -7.76
CA GLY A 82 15.53 -1.80 -8.12
C GLY A 82 16.98 -1.34 -8.45
N GLY A 83 17.34 -0.09 -8.15
CA GLY A 83 18.55 0.59 -8.64
C GLY A 83 18.41 1.17 -10.06
N ARG A 84 19.39 2.00 -10.46
CA ARG A 84 19.48 2.78 -11.75
C ARG A 84 19.24 2.03 -13.07
N TYR A 85 18.99 0.72 -13.06
CA TYR A 85 18.91 -0.15 -14.22
C TYR A 85 17.68 -1.10 -14.21
N SER A 86 16.77 -0.97 -13.23
CA SER A 86 15.49 -1.71 -13.24
C SER A 86 14.50 -1.09 -14.24
N THR A 87 13.68 -1.91 -14.87
CA THR A 87 12.63 -1.47 -15.81
C THR A 87 11.29 -1.16 -15.11
N GLY A 88 11.33 -0.70 -13.86
CA GLY A 88 10.18 -0.17 -13.12
C GLY A 88 9.69 -1.10 -12.01
N GLU A 89 10.28 -0.95 -10.83
CA GLU A 89 9.52 -1.22 -9.60
C GLU A 89 8.70 0.06 -9.38
N ASP A 90 7.41 0.04 -9.75
CA ASP A 90 6.54 1.22 -9.70
C ASP A 90 5.42 1.05 -8.64
N CYS A 91 5.46 -0.03 -7.86
CA CYS A 91 4.36 -0.45 -6.96
C CYS A 91 4.82 -0.58 -5.52
N MET A 92 4.03 -0.05 -4.60
CA MET A 92 4.33 -0.05 -3.18
C MET A 92 3.77 -1.27 -2.47
N SER A 93 4.61 -1.98 -1.72
CA SER A 93 4.19 -3.05 -0.81
C SER A 93 4.62 -2.77 0.63
N ILE A 94 4.07 -3.52 1.58
CA ILE A 94 4.58 -3.64 2.94
C ILE A 94 5.42 -4.91 3.01
N ALA A 95 6.71 -4.76 3.31
CA ALA A 95 7.62 -5.89 3.42
C ALA A 95 7.24 -6.83 4.58
N TYR A 96 7.34 -8.13 4.34
CA TYR A 96 7.01 -9.15 5.34
C TYR A 96 7.84 -9.05 6.64
N GLY A 97 9.07 -8.55 6.57
CA GLY A 97 10.01 -8.54 7.71
C GLY A 97 9.80 -7.37 8.67
N ASP A 98 10.15 -6.16 8.24
CA ASP A 98 10.13 -4.95 9.08
C ASP A 98 8.81 -4.18 8.99
N ARG A 99 7.86 -4.66 8.17
CA ARG A 99 6.52 -4.07 7.97
C ARG A 99 6.57 -2.62 7.52
N LYS A 100 7.60 -2.26 6.76
CA LYS A 100 7.81 -0.93 6.16
C LYS A 100 7.57 -0.98 4.66
N TRP A 101 7.42 0.18 4.04
CA TRP A 101 7.13 0.28 2.61
C TRP A 101 8.34 -0.13 1.78
N ASN A 102 8.08 -0.93 0.77
CA ASN A 102 9.04 -1.39 -0.21
C ASN A 102 8.54 -1.00 -1.61
N ASP A 103 9.48 -0.67 -2.47
CA ASP A 103 9.23 -0.55 -3.90
C ASP A 103 9.48 -1.92 -4.55
N ILE A 104 8.57 -2.41 -5.39
CA ILE A 104 8.63 -3.75 -5.96
C ILE A 104 7.92 -3.81 -7.34
N ASP A 105 8.35 -4.75 -8.17
CA ASP A 105 7.76 -5.02 -9.49
C ASP A 105 6.24 -5.28 -9.38
N CYS A 106 5.45 -4.47 -10.08
CA CYS A 106 4.00 -4.54 -10.10
C CYS A 106 3.42 -5.87 -10.62
N SER A 107 4.22 -6.70 -11.29
CA SER A 107 3.80 -8.01 -11.81
C SER A 107 3.88 -9.15 -10.77
N GLU A 108 4.43 -8.88 -9.59
CA GLU A 108 4.54 -9.86 -8.51
C GLU A 108 3.19 -10.26 -7.93
N GLU A 109 3.00 -11.56 -7.70
CA GLU A 109 1.84 -12.06 -6.96
C GLU A 109 2.07 -11.84 -5.47
N LYS A 110 1.19 -11.05 -4.85
CA LYS A 110 1.22 -10.71 -3.41
C LYS A 110 -0.20 -10.58 -2.86
N PHE A 111 -0.30 -10.60 -1.53
CA PHE A 111 -1.57 -10.29 -0.86
C PHE A 111 -1.93 -8.82 -1.06
N VAL A 112 -3.22 -8.50 -1.03
CA VAL A 112 -3.70 -7.12 -1.08
C VAL A 112 -4.36 -6.75 0.24
N MET A 113 -4.12 -5.53 0.71
CA MET A 113 -4.85 -4.95 1.83
C MET A 113 -5.87 -3.96 1.32
N CYS A 114 -7.11 -4.15 1.73
CA CYS A 114 -8.22 -3.27 1.36
C CYS A 114 -8.56 -2.30 2.48
N GLU A 115 -8.81 -1.06 2.12
CA GLU A 115 -9.35 -0.02 2.98
C GLU A 115 -10.83 0.16 2.64
N ILE A 116 -11.69 -0.15 3.61
CA ILE A 116 -13.15 -0.05 3.46
C ILE A 116 -13.60 1.19 4.24
N PRO A 117 -14.29 2.14 3.58
CA PRO A 117 -14.85 3.31 4.26
C PRO A 117 -15.77 2.88 5.39
N ASN A 118 -15.59 3.47 6.57
CA ASN A 118 -16.56 3.29 7.64
C ASN A 118 -17.85 4.01 7.26
N THR A 119 -18.96 3.29 7.18
CA THR A 119 -20.26 3.82 6.77
C THR A 119 -20.86 4.84 7.74
N GLN A 120 -20.19 5.11 8.87
CA GLN A 120 -20.50 6.19 9.80
C GLN A 120 -19.85 7.53 9.43
N ASP A 121 -18.85 7.53 8.54
CA ASP A 121 -18.14 8.75 8.09
C ASP A 121 -18.64 9.28 6.73
N VAL A 122 -19.43 8.48 6.00
CA VAL A 122 -20.29 8.96 4.91
C VAL A 122 -21.61 9.40 5.53
N ASN A 123 -21.77 10.71 5.73
CA ASN A 123 -23.10 11.27 5.98
C ASN A 123 -24.04 10.75 4.89
N PRO A 124 -25.21 10.17 5.24
CA PRO A 124 -26.24 9.94 4.24
C PRO A 124 -26.51 11.27 3.57
N ILE A 125 -26.33 11.36 2.26
CA ILE A 125 -26.85 12.48 1.49
C ILE A 125 -28.36 12.38 1.61
N THR A 126 -28.93 13.05 2.61
CA THR A 126 -30.34 13.39 2.64
C THR A 126 -30.51 14.60 1.72
N GLY A 127 -31.07 14.33 0.54
CA GLY A 127 -31.45 15.31 -0.47
C GLY A 127 -32.17 14.61 -1.62
#